data_AF-A0A7C1TSY1-F1
#
_entry.id   AF-A0A7C1TSY1-F1
#
_cell.length_a   1.000
_cell.length_b   1.000
_cell.length_c   1.000
_cell.angle_alpha   90.00
_cell.angle_beta   90.00
_cell.angle_gamma   90.00
#
_symmetry.space_group_name_H-M   'P 1'
#
loop_
_entity.id
_entity.type
_entity.pdbx_description
1 polymer ?
#
loop_
_entity_poly.entity_id
_entity_poly.type
_entity_poly.pdbx_seq_one_letter_code
_entity_poly.pdbx_strand_id
1 'polypeptide(L)'
;PDGRSEGTYSKYASLDDRIDGFHYYLSLIKFGIARATSDAAHEIRDGHLTREEGVALVKRYDTEFPKKHYREFLEYCDITEDHFRNVVERWRNDKLWKRENGEWVLKDAVWHDKYLT
;
A
#
# COMPACT_ATOMS: atom_id res chain seq x y z
N PRO A 1 -18.41 10.20 7.99
CA PRO A 1 -17.41 9.16 7.64
C PRO A 1 -16.11 9.82 7.14
N ASP A 2 -14.94 9.28 7.49
CA ASP A 2 -13.60 9.83 7.18
C ASP A 2 -13.21 9.78 5.69
N GLY A 3 -14.17 9.45 4.81
CA GLY A 3 -14.02 9.50 3.37
C GLY A 3 -13.44 8.24 2.74
N ARG A 4 -12.28 7.75 3.20
CA ARG A 4 -11.59 6.57 2.62
C ARG A 4 -10.73 5.83 3.64
N SER A 5 -10.35 4.60 3.31
CA SER A 5 -9.30 3.85 4.01
C SER A 5 -7.91 4.23 3.49
N GLU A 6 -6.90 4.28 4.38
CA GLU A 6 -5.51 4.52 3.99
C GLU A 6 -4.99 3.39 3.08
N GLY A 7 -4.14 3.73 2.12
CA GLY A 7 -3.63 2.74 1.14
C GLY A 7 -4.55 2.48 -0.05
N THR A 8 -5.69 3.17 -0.14
CA THR A 8 -6.61 3.11 -1.30
C THR A 8 -7.40 4.41 -1.49
N TYR A 9 -8.05 4.53 -2.65
CA TYR A 9 -8.99 5.59 -2.99
C TYR A 9 -10.45 5.21 -2.71
N SER A 10 -10.73 3.93 -2.46
CA SER A 10 -12.07 3.43 -2.22
C SER A 10 -12.66 3.98 -0.91
N LYS A 11 -13.97 4.26 -0.94
CA LYS A 11 -14.70 5.00 0.10
C LYS A 11 -15.77 4.17 0.80
N TYR A 12 -15.74 2.86 0.61
CA TYR A 12 -16.84 1.97 0.97
C TYR A 12 -16.39 0.67 1.65
N ALA A 13 -15.10 0.32 1.57
CA ALA A 13 -14.59 -0.97 2.04
C ALA A 13 -13.73 -0.81 3.29
N SER A 14 -14.00 -1.66 4.29
CA SER A 14 -13.26 -1.78 5.56
C SER A 14 -13.08 -0.47 6.34
N LEU A 15 -14.04 0.47 6.25
CA LEU A 15 -13.94 1.78 6.90
C LEU A 15 -13.94 1.70 8.44
N ASP A 16 -14.48 0.62 8.98
CA ASP A 16 -14.59 0.29 10.39
C ASP A 16 -13.45 -0.61 10.89
N ASP A 17 -12.58 -1.09 10.00
CA ASP A 17 -11.44 -1.93 10.36
C ASP A 17 -10.21 -1.08 10.71
N ARG A 18 -9.63 -1.36 11.89
CA ARG A 18 -8.48 -0.62 12.44
C ARG A 18 -7.12 -1.24 12.06
N ILE A 19 -7.10 -2.47 11.54
CA ILE A 19 -5.89 -3.24 11.26
C ILE A 19 -5.67 -3.41 9.74
N ASP A 20 -6.73 -3.35 8.94
CA ASP A 20 -6.68 -3.62 7.49
C ASP A 20 -5.60 -2.83 6.73
N GLY A 21 -5.33 -1.57 7.12
CA GLY A 21 -4.24 -0.77 6.56
C GLY A 21 -2.87 -1.46 6.69
N PHE A 22 -2.59 -2.11 7.81
CA PHE A 22 -1.34 -2.85 8.05
C PHE A 22 -1.26 -4.14 7.26
N HIS A 23 -2.39 -4.82 7.03
CA HIS A 23 -2.43 -6.00 6.16
C HIS A 23 -1.91 -5.66 4.76
N TYR A 24 -2.45 -4.59 4.14
CA TYR A 24 -2.02 -4.17 2.81
C TYR A 24 -0.62 -3.54 2.79
N TYR A 25 -0.26 -2.78 3.83
CA TYR A 25 1.10 -2.25 3.93
C TYR A 25 2.15 -3.38 4.00
N LEU A 26 1.93 -4.40 4.82
CA LEU A 26 2.85 -5.54 4.89
C LEU A 26 2.87 -6.37 3.60
N SER A 27 1.72 -6.47 2.90
CA SER A 27 1.66 -7.01 1.54
C SER A 27 2.56 -6.23 0.57
N LEU A 28 2.50 -4.89 0.59
CA LEU A 28 3.34 -4.04 -0.23
C LEU A 28 4.83 -4.31 0.03
N ILE A 29 5.24 -4.36 1.30
CA ILE A 29 6.63 -4.62 1.68
C ILE A 29 7.13 -5.96 1.12
N LYS A 30 6.29 -7.00 1.18
CA LYS A 30 6.65 -8.37 0.77
C LYS A 30 6.55 -8.62 -0.74
N PHE A 31 5.51 -8.08 -1.38
CA PHE A 31 5.09 -8.44 -2.73
C PHE A 31 5.12 -7.27 -3.73
N GLY A 32 5.29 -6.03 -3.27
CA GLY A 32 5.34 -4.84 -4.11
C GLY A 32 3.99 -4.31 -4.59
N ILE A 33 2.88 -4.84 -4.05
CA ILE A 33 1.51 -4.39 -4.34
C ILE A 33 0.69 -4.26 -3.05
N ALA A 34 -0.20 -3.27 -3.01
CA ALA A 34 -1.10 -3.01 -1.89
C ALA A 34 -2.57 -2.98 -2.34
N ARG A 35 -3.43 -2.36 -1.52
CA ARG A 35 -4.87 -2.34 -1.73
C ARG A 35 -5.28 -1.63 -3.00
N ALA A 36 -4.71 -0.45 -3.29
CA ALA A 36 -5.11 0.32 -4.47
C ALA A 36 -4.86 -0.46 -5.76
N THR A 37 -3.81 -1.29 -5.83
CA THR A 37 -3.60 -2.21 -6.96
C THR A 37 -4.75 -3.19 -7.13
N SER A 38 -5.22 -3.80 -6.03
CA SER A 38 -6.35 -4.75 -6.08
C SER A 38 -7.66 -4.05 -6.46
N ASP A 39 -7.95 -2.91 -5.83
CA ASP A 39 -9.17 -2.13 -6.09
C ASP A 39 -9.20 -1.63 -7.54
N ALA A 40 -8.09 -1.05 -8.03
CA ALA A 40 -7.99 -0.57 -9.41
C ALA A 40 -8.11 -1.69 -10.44
N ALA A 41 -7.47 -2.85 -10.20
CA ALA A 41 -7.57 -3.99 -11.11
C ALA A 41 -8.99 -4.56 -11.18
N HIS A 42 -9.77 -4.46 -10.10
CA HIS A 42 -11.17 -4.85 -10.09
C HIS A 42 -12.01 -3.85 -10.89
N GLU A 43 -11.87 -2.56 -10.61
CA GLU A 43 -12.67 -1.52 -11.28
C GLU A 43 -12.34 -1.37 -12.77
N ILE A 44 -11.09 -1.63 -13.20
CA ILE A 44 -10.74 -1.72 -14.63
C ILE A 44 -11.48 -2.88 -15.30
N ARG A 45 -11.58 -4.03 -14.63
CA ARG A 45 -12.26 -5.22 -15.18
C ARG A 45 -13.75 -4.98 -15.35
N ASP A 46 -14.34 -4.22 -14.43
CA ASP A 46 -15.75 -3.86 -14.44
C ASP A 46 -16.04 -2.70 -15.42
N GLY A 47 -15.01 -2.07 -15.99
CA GLY A 47 -15.13 -0.94 -16.91
C GLY A 47 -15.42 0.39 -16.24
N HIS A 48 -15.23 0.51 -14.92
CA HIS A 48 -15.40 1.75 -14.17
C HIS A 48 -14.16 2.66 -14.22
N LEU A 49 -12.98 2.09 -14.46
CA LEU A 49 -11.72 2.81 -14.62
C LEU A 49 -11.03 2.42 -15.92
N THR A 50 -10.32 3.37 -16.54
CA THR A 50 -9.32 3.03 -17.55
C THR A 50 -8.03 2.53 -16.90
N ARG A 51 -7.16 1.89 -17.71
CA ARG A 51 -5.85 1.45 -17.23
C ARG A 51 -5.00 2.63 -16.74
N GLU A 52 -5.05 3.76 -17.45
CA GLU A 52 -4.29 4.97 -17.15
C GLU A 52 -4.74 5.56 -15.80
N GLU A 53 -6.06 5.62 -15.57
CA GLU A 53 -6.63 6.07 -14.31
C GLU A 53 -6.23 5.16 -13.15
N GLY A 54 -6.35 3.84 -13.33
CA GLY A 54 -5.95 2.86 -12.32
C GLY A 54 -4.46 2.96 -11.97
N VAL A 55 -3.58 3.09 -12.95
CA VAL A 55 -2.14 3.27 -12.73
C VAL A 55 -1.85 4.54 -11.93
N ALA A 56 -2.52 5.65 -12.24
CA ALA A 56 -2.37 6.91 -11.51
C ALA A 56 -2.82 6.79 -10.04
N LEU A 57 -3.92 6.07 -9.79
CA LEU A 57 -4.42 5.80 -8.43
C LEU A 57 -3.45 4.90 -7.65
N VAL A 58 -2.96 3.83 -8.26
CA VAL A 58 -1.97 2.93 -7.65
C VAL A 58 -0.72 3.70 -7.25
N LYS A 59 -0.16 4.51 -8.15
CA LYS A 59 1.02 5.36 -7.86
C LYS A 59 0.81 6.26 -6.64
N ARG A 60 -0.40 6.79 -6.49
CA ARG A 60 -0.74 7.74 -5.43
C ARG A 60 -0.97 7.07 -4.08
N TYR A 61 -1.59 5.89 -4.06
CA TYR A 61 -2.14 5.33 -2.82
C TYR A 61 -1.44 4.06 -2.32
N ASP A 62 -0.87 3.22 -3.19
CA ASP A 62 -0.34 1.91 -2.74
C ASP A 62 0.79 2.05 -1.70
N THR A 63 1.59 3.12 -1.80
CA THR A 63 2.73 3.38 -0.90
C THR A 63 2.38 4.23 0.33
N GLU A 64 1.09 4.53 0.53
CA GLU A 64 0.64 5.28 1.69
C GLU A 64 0.76 4.43 2.97
N PHE A 65 1.46 4.97 3.97
CA PHE A 65 1.59 4.32 5.27
C PHE A 65 0.31 4.52 6.11
N PRO A 66 -0.28 3.47 6.71
CA PRO A 66 -1.47 3.56 7.54
C PRO A 66 -1.16 4.18 8.91
N LYS A 67 -1.38 5.49 9.07
CA LYS A 67 -1.02 6.23 10.29
C LYS A 67 -2.14 6.23 11.33
N LYS A 68 -3.40 6.17 10.89
CA LYS A 68 -4.57 6.48 11.72
C LYS A 68 -4.65 5.64 12.99
N HIS A 69 -4.41 4.33 12.86
CA HIS A 69 -4.52 3.36 13.95
C HIS A 69 -3.18 2.72 14.33
N TYR A 70 -2.07 3.40 14.03
CA TYR A 70 -0.75 2.82 14.22
C TYR A 70 -0.42 2.53 15.68
N ARG A 71 -0.82 3.42 16.60
CA ARG A 71 -0.59 3.20 18.03
C ARG A 71 -1.42 2.03 18.55
N GLU A 72 -2.69 1.97 18.17
CA GLU A 72 -3.57 0.85 18.57
C GLU A 72 -3.09 -0.48 17.99
N PHE A 73 -2.54 -0.49 16.76
CA PHE A 73 -1.95 -1.69 16.17
C PHE A 73 -0.73 -2.18 16.95
N LEU A 74 0.19 -1.27 17.31
CA LEU A 74 1.37 -1.61 18.11
C LEU A 74 0.98 -2.15 19.50
N GLU A 75 0.00 -1.51 20.16
CA GLU A 75 -0.54 -1.95 21.44
C GLU A 75 -1.23 -3.31 21.34
N TYR A 76 -2.08 -3.50 20.33
CA TYR A 76 -2.79 -4.76 20.10
C TYR A 76 -1.82 -5.94 19.87
N CYS A 77 -0.73 -5.69 19.15
CA CYS A 77 0.30 -6.70 18.89
C CYS A 77 1.32 -6.85 20.03
N ASP A 78 1.26 -6.01 21.07
CA ASP A 78 2.26 -5.94 22.15
C ASP A 78 3.70 -5.78 21.62
N ILE A 79 3.90 -4.85 20.68
CA ILE A 79 5.19 -4.57 20.07
C ILE A 79 5.55 -3.09 20.12
N THR A 80 6.86 -2.81 20.14
CA THR A 80 7.38 -1.45 20.02
C THR A 80 7.43 -1.00 18.57
N GLU A 81 7.46 0.31 18.36
CA GLU A 81 7.71 0.89 17.03
C GLU A 81 9.03 0.38 16.43
N ASP A 82 10.08 0.30 17.24
CA ASP A 82 11.39 -0.21 16.84
C ASP A 82 11.30 -1.67 16.36
N HIS A 83 10.53 -2.51 17.07
CA HIS A 83 10.28 -3.88 16.65
C HIS A 83 9.56 -3.92 15.30
N PHE A 84 8.49 -3.13 15.13
CA PHE A 84 7.77 -3.05 13.86
C PHE A 84 8.69 -2.63 12.71
N ARG A 85 9.49 -1.57 12.88
CA ARG A 85 10.44 -1.12 11.86
C ARG A 85 11.45 -2.20 11.51
N ASN A 86 11.99 -2.92 12.51
CA ASN A 86 12.91 -4.04 12.27
C ASN A 86 12.27 -5.19 11.49
N VAL A 87 11.00 -5.51 11.77
CA VAL A 87 10.23 -6.51 11.01
C VAL A 87 10.05 -6.04 9.57
N VAL A 88 9.60 -4.81 9.35
CA VAL A 88 9.40 -4.24 8.01
C VAL A 88 10.70 -4.26 7.20
N GLU A 89 11.82 -3.83 7.79
CA GLU A 89 13.12 -3.84 7.11
C GLU A 89 13.60 -5.26 6.80
N ARG A 90 13.43 -6.21 7.73
CA ARG A 90 13.82 -7.61 7.55
C ARG A 90 13.04 -8.31 6.44
N TRP A 91 11.76 -8.00 6.30
CA TRP A 91 10.87 -8.65 5.32
C TRP A 91 10.72 -7.87 4.02
N ARG A 92 11.34 -6.70 3.91
CA ARG A 92 11.41 -5.95 2.66
C ARG A 92 12.21 -6.75 1.64
N ASN A 93 11.54 -7.10 0.55
CA ASN A 93 12.15 -7.91 -0.50
C ASN A 93 13.18 -7.07 -1.30
N ASP A 94 14.47 -7.35 -1.11
CA ASP A 94 15.58 -6.65 -1.75
C ASP A 94 15.57 -6.75 -3.28
N LYS A 95 14.87 -7.73 -3.87
CA LYS A 95 14.67 -7.84 -5.32
C LYS A 95 13.66 -6.82 -5.82
N LEU A 96 12.67 -6.45 -5.01
CA LEU A 96 11.60 -5.53 -5.36
C LEU A 96 11.93 -4.07 -4.99
N TRP A 97 12.68 -3.87 -3.91
CA TRP A 97 12.95 -2.54 -3.35
C TRP A 97 14.39 -2.10 -3.57
N LYS A 98 14.58 -0.81 -3.82
CA LYS A 98 15.88 -0.15 -3.80
C LYS A 98 15.79 1.13 -2.97
N ARG A 99 16.94 1.59 -2.49
CA ARG A 99 17.03 2.84 -1.75
C ARG A 99 17.56 3.93 -2.66
N GLU A 100 16.79 5.01 -2.81
CA GLU A 100 17.15 6.18 -3.62
C GLU A 100 16.92 7.45 -2.80
N ASN A 101 17.93 8.33 -2.73
CA ASN A 101 17.86 9.57 -1.96
C ASN A 101 17.44 9.39 -0.48
N GLY A 102 17.76 8.24 0.11
CA GLY A 102 17.40 7.91 1.49
C GLY A 102 16.03 7.23 1.64
N GLU A 103 15.20 7.19 0.61
CA GLU A 103 13.86 6.61 0.61
C GLU A 103 13.81 5.24 -0.07
N TRP A 104 12.85 4.41 0.34
CA TRP A 104 12.59 3.12 -0.28
C TRP A 104 11.63 3.30 -1.46
N VAL A 105 12.06 2.87 -2.64
CA VAL A 105 11.26 2.89 -3.86
C VAL A 105 11.21 1.50 -4.50
N LEU A 106 10.11 1.19 -5.17
CA LEU A 106 10.00 -0.04 -5.96
C LEU A 106 10.92 0.07 -7.18
N LYS A 107 11.70 -0.99 -7.43
CA LYS A 107 12.49 -1.12 -8.66
C LYS A 107 11.57 -1.25 -9.87
N ASP A 108 10.43 -1.88 -9.66
CA ASP A 108 9.47 -2.16 -10.70
C ASP A 108 8.04 -1.93 -10.23
N ALA A 109 7.33 -1.02 -10.88
CA ALA A 109 5.99 -0.61 -10.49
C ALA A 109 5.17 -0.24 -11.72
N VAL A 110 3.84 -0.40 -11.62
CA VAL A 110 2.92 -0.29 -12.76
C VAL A 110 2.92 1.10 -13.41
N TRP A 111 3.40 2.11 -12.69
CA TRP A 111 3.50 3.50 -13.14
C TRP A 111 4.84 3.86 -13.79
N HIS A 112 5.75 2.90 -13.97
CA HIS A 112 6.97 3.10 -14.73
C HIS A 112 6.68 3.08 -16.23
N ASP A 113 7.35 3.95 -17.00
CA ASP A 113 7.09 4.22 -18.42
C ASP A 113 7.00 2.97 -19.29
N LYS A 114 7.77 1.92 -18.96
CA LYS A 114 7.78 0.64 -19.68
C LYS A 114 6.45 -0.12 -19.66
N TYR A 115 5.48 0.29 -18.84
CA TYR A 115 4.15 -0.32 -18.72
C TYR A 115 3.01 0.58 -19.21
N LEU A 116 3.33 1.78 -19.68
CA LEU A 116 2.39 2.80 -20.12
C LEU A 116 2.22 2.84 -21.65
N THR A 117 3.04 2.07 -22.38
CA THR A 117 2.98 1.85 -23.83
C THR A 117 2.21 0.59 -24.16
#